data_AF-A0A527YP00-F1
#
_entry.id   AF-A0A527YP00-F1
#
_cell.length_a   1.000
_cell.length_b   1.000
_cell.length_c   1.000
_cell.angle_alpha   90.00
_cell.angle_beta   90.00
_cell.angle_gamma   90.00
#
_symmetry.space_group_name_H-M   'P 1'
#
loop_
_entity.id
_entity.type
_entity.pdbx_description
1 polymer ?
#
loop_
_entity_poly.entity_id
_entity_poly.type
_entity_poly.pdbx_seq_one_letter_code
_entity_poly.pdbx_strand_id
1 'polypeptide(L)'
;MRFLPVQEPTNTWAVFDTTVDVPAYFAGICLIGLPRERAEWLAARANQHALARSSRIGRLSPPETGHAVLPIRKCQKSLTSA
;
A
#
# COMPACT_ATOMS: atom_id res chain seq x y z
N MET A 1 -4.00 -11.09 -5.76
CA MET A 1 -4.87 -9.89 -5.66
C MET A 1 -5.63 -9.99 -4.35
N ARG A 2 -5.69 -8.91 -3.56
CA ARG A 2 -6.29 -8.88 -2.21
C ARG A 2 -7.69 -8.29 -2.22
N PHE A 3 -7.93 -7.29 -3.05
CA PHE A 3 -9.21 -6.60 -3.11
C PHE A 3 -9.98 -7.04 -4.34
N LEU A 4 -11.21 -7.52 -4.17
CA LEU A 4 -12.06 -7.99 -5.26
C LEU A 4 -13.40 -7.27 -5.29
N PRO A 5 -13.87 -6.80 -6.47
CA PRO A 5 -15.25 -6.33 -6.61
C PRO A 5 -16.20 -7.53 -6.64
N VAL A 6 -17.28 -7.47 -5.86
CA VAL A 6 -18.30 -8.51 -5.75
C VAL A 6 -19.68 -7.88 -5.91
N GLN A 7 -20.55 -8.49 -6.72
CA GLN A 7 -21.93 -8.03 -6.88
C GLN A 7 -22.76 -8.43 -5.65
N GLU A 8 -23.46 -7.45 -5.08
CA GLU A 8 -24.38 -7.63 -3.98
C GLU A 8 -25.76 -8.04 -4.50
N PRO A 9 -26.60 -8.72 -3.68
CA PRO A 9 -27.96 -9.11 -4.07
C PRO A 9 -28.86 -7.94 -4.52
N THR A 10 -28.53 -6.71 -4.11
CA THR A 10 -29.21 -5.46 -4.45
C THR A 10 -28.84 -4.88 -5.82
N ASN A 11 -28.11 -5.63 -6.66
CA ASN A 11 -27.53 -5.15 -7.92
C ASN A 11 -26.53 -3.99 -7.77
N THR A 12 -26.03 -3.78 -6.56
CA THR A 12 -24.90 -2.90 -6.28
C THR A 12 -23.61 -3.72 -6.18
N TRP A 13 -22.47 -3.06 -5.99
CA TRP A 13 -21.18 -3.71 -5.91
C TRP A 13 -20.44 -3.29 -4.64
N ALA A 14 -19.74 -4.25 -4.05
CA ALA A 14 -18.84 -4.05 -2.91
C ALA A 14 -17.41 -4.41 -3.28
N VAL A 15 -16.43 -3.89 -2.54
CA VAL A 15 -15.04 -4.34 -2.61
C VAL A 15 -14.75 -5.17 -1.36
N PHE A 16 -14.38 -6.44 -1.52
CA PHE A 16 -14.02 -7.33 -0.43
C PHE A 16 -12.51 -7.45 -0.27
N ASP A 17 -12.04 -7.48 0.97
CA ASP A 17 -10.68 -7.87 1.32
C ASP A 17 -10.62 -9.39 1.53
N THR A 18 -10.05 -10.10 0.58
CA THR A 18 -10.01 -11.57 0.57
C THR A 18 -9.11 -12.17 1.66
N THR A 19 -8.29 -11.35 2.33
CA THR A 19 -7.41 -11.85 3.41
C THR A 19 -8.13 -12.00 4.74
N VAL A 20 -9.21 -11.25 4.93
CA VAL A 20 -10.00 -11.20 6.16
C VAL A 20 -11.49 -11.46 5.94
N ASP A 21 -11.88 -11.67 4.68
CA ASP A 21 -13.25 -11.98 4.25
C ASP A 21 -14.31 -10.98 4.73
N VAL A 22 -13.97 -9.69 4.68
CA VAL A 22 -14.86 -8.58 5.04
C VAL A 22 -14.87 -7.48 3.97
N PRO A 23 -15.91 -6.63 3.93
CA PRO A 23 -15.91 -5.44 3.10
C PRO A 23 -14.69 -4.55 3.39
N ALA A 24 -14.06 -4.08 2.33
CA ALA A 24 -12.90 -3.22 2.41
C ALA A 24 -13.29 -1.82 2.88
N TYR A 25 -12.41 -1.22 3.66
CA TYR A 25 -12.50 0.17 4.08
C TYR A 25 -11.44 1.00 3.35
N PHE A 26 -11.84 2.16 2.86
CA PHE A 26 -10.91 3.13 2.29
C PHE A 26 -11.25 4.52 2.79
N ALA A 27 -10.25 5.24 3.31
CA ALA A 27 -10.42 6.57 3.88
C ALA A 27 -11.54 6.67 4.94
N GLY A 28 -11.73 5.61 5.74
CA GLY A 28 -12.77 5.55 6.78
C GLY A 28 -14.18 5.20 6.29
N ILE A 29 -14.35 4.90 5.00
CA ILE A 29 -15.65 4.57 4.40
C ILE A 29 -15.67 3.10 3.97
N CYS A 30 -16.76 2.40 4.29
CA CYS A 30 -17.01 1.04 3.83
C CYS A 30 -17.34 1.04 2.34
N LEU A 31 -16.67 0.19 1.55
CA LEU A 31 -16.82 0.14 0.10
C LEU A 31 -17.93 -0.83 -0.33
N ILE A 32 -19.18 -0.48 0.01
CA ILE A 32 -20.41 -1.22 -0.34
C ILE A 32 -21.39 -0.31 -1.10
N GLY A 33 -22.36 -0.87 -1.81
CA GLY A 33 -23.40 -0.07 -2.48
C GLY A 33 -22.88 0.76 -3.66
N LEU A 34 -21.79 0.34 -4.30
CA LEU A 34 -21.14 1.08 -5.38
C LEU A 34 -21.71 0.70 -6.76
N PRO A 35 -21.63 1.60 -7.76
CA PRO A 35 -21.70 1.21 -9.15
C PRO A 35 -20.53 0.29 -9.52
N ARG A 36 -20.77 -0.65 -10.44
CA ARG A 36 -19.79 -1.64 -10.90
C ARG A 36 -18.42 -1.03 -11.22
N GLU A 37 -18.42 -0.04 -12.11
CA GLU A 37 -17.20 0.62 -12.60
C GLU A 37 -16.38 1.23 -11.45
N ARG A 38 -17.06 1.76 -10.44
CA ARG A 38 -16.42 2.36 -9.27
C ARG A 38 -15.81 1.31 -8.34
N ALA A 39 -16.49 0.19 -8.13
CA ALA A 39 -15.96 -0.94 -7.36
C ALA A 39 -14.73 -1.56 -8.05
N GLU A 40 -14.80 -1.78 -9.36
CA GLU A 40 -13.68 -2.30 -10.16
C GLU A 40 -12.45 -1.37 -10.09
N TRP A 41 -12.66 -0.06 -10.29
CA TRP A 41 -11.58 0.93 -10.19
C TRP A 41 -10.95 0.98 -8.79
N LEU A 42 -11.77 0.97 -7.73
CA LEU A 42 -11.30 0.99 -6.35
C LEU A 42 -10.51 -0.27 -6.00
N ALA A 43 -10.99 -1.45 -6.40
CA ALA A 43 -10.31 -2.72 -6.20
C ALA A 43 -8.94 -2.73 -6.91
N ALA A 44 -8.89 -2.29 -8.17
CA ALA A 44 -7.65 -2.18 -8.92
C ALA A 44 -6.65 -1.23 -8.23
N ARG A 45 -7.11 -0.04 -7.82
CA ARG A 45 -6.26 0.96 -7.14
C ARG A 45 -5.76 0.47 -5.77
N ALA A 46 -6.61 -0.22 -5.00
CA ALA A 46 -6.22 -0.79 -3.71
C ALA A 46 -5.19 -1.92 -3.88
N ASN A 47 -5.34 -2.77 -4.89
CA ASN A 47 -4.37 -3.81 -5.23
C ASN A 47 -3.01 -3.21 -5.65
N GLN A 48 -3.01 -2.17 -6.49
CA GLN A 48 -1.78 -1.46 -6.87
C GLN A 48 -1.07 -0.87 -5.64
N HIS A 49 -1.82 -0.25 -4.73
CA HIS A 49 -1.26 0.31 -3.50
C HIS A 49 -0.69 -0.78 -2.57
N ALA A 50 -1.38 -1.92 -2.43
CA ALA A 50 -0.88 -3.06 -1.65
C ALA A 50 0.44 -3.61 -2.22
N LEU A 51 0.54 -3.76 -3.54
CA LEU A 51 1.77 -4.19 -4.23
C LEU A 51 2.91 -3.18 -4.02
N ALA A 52 2.64 -1.89 -4.15
CA ALA A 52 3.65 -0.84 -3.94
C ALA A 52 4.19 -0.84 -2.50
N ARG A 53 3.33 -1.07 -1.49
CA ARG A 53 3.78 -1.22 -0.10
C ARG A 53 4.63 -2.47 0.07
N SER A 54 4.20 -3.62 -0.47
CA SER A 54 4.99 -4.86 -0.41
C SER A 54 6.39 -4.69 -1.01
N SER A 55 6.50 -3.94 -2.13
CA SER A 55 7.80 -3.63 -2.74
C SER A 55 8.69 -2.73 -1.87
N ARG A 56 8.11 -1.80 -1.10
CA ARG A 56 8.88 -0.98 -0.14
C ARG A 56 9.40 -1.80 1.05
N ILE A 57 8.60 -2.74 1.55
CA ILE A 57 9.04 -3.66 2.62
C ILE A 57 10.12 -4.62 2.09
N GLY A 58 10.01 -5.09 0.84
CA GLY A 58 11.05 -5.92 0.21
C GLY A 58 12.39 -5.22 -0.05
N ARG A 59 12.49 -3.89 0.18
CA ARG A 59 13.75 -3.13 0.11
C ARG A 59 14.30 -2.75 1.49
N LEU A 60 13.74 -3.30 2.56
CA LEU A 60 14.37 -3.34 3.87
C LEU A 60 14.86 -4.76 4.06
N SER A 61 16.09 -5.02 3.62
CA SER A 61 16.85 -6.19 4.07
C SER A 61 16.84 -6.23 5.60
N PRO A 62 16.90 -7.42 6.24
CA PRO A 62 17.03 -7.52 7.69
C PRO A 62 18.22 -6.67 8.16
N PRO A 63 18.21 -6.12 9.39
CA PRO A 63 19.44 -5.64 9.99
C PRO A 63 20.36 -6.86 10.14
N GLU A 64 21.32 -6.98 9.22
CA GLU A 64 22.44 -7.89 9.37
C GLU A 64 23.18 -7.49 10.64
N THR A 65 22.90 -8.22 11.72
CA THR A 65 23.71 -8.22 12.93
C THR A 65 24.99 -8.95 12.55
N GLY A 66 26.03 -8.20 12.18
CA GLY A 66 27.27 -8.84 11.74
C GLY A 66 28.32 -7.88 11.23
N HIS A 67 28.99 -7.19 12.17
CA HIS A 67 30.36 -6.71 12.08
C HIS A 67 30.79 -5.79 10.91
N ALA A 68 31.12 -4.57 11.35
CA ALA A 68 32.34 -3.84 11.02
C ALA A 68 32.34 -2.86 9.84
N VAL A 69 32.86 -1.68 10.20
CA VAL A 69 33.40 -0.57 9.39
C VAL A 69 32.39 0.46 8.90
N LEU A 70 32.20 1.49 9.74
CA LEU A 70 31.66 2.79 9.36
C LEU A 70 32.63 3.47 8.38
N PRO A 71 32.22 3.82 7.14
CA PRO A 71 33.01 4.75 6.34
C PRO A 71 32.79 6.16 6.89
N ILE A 72 33.90 6.76 7.33
CA ILE A 72 34.03 8.15 7.79
C ILE A 72 33.44 9.09 6.73
N ARG A 73 32.31 9.74 7.04
CA ARG A 73 31.85 10.89 6.24
C ARG A 73 32.71 12.10 6.60
N LYS A 74 33.59 12.52 5.68
CA LYS A 74 34.14 13.87 5.68
C LYS A 74 32.99 14.86 5.54
N CYS A 75 32.65 15.57 6.61
CA CYS A 75 31.90 16.83 6.52
C CYS A 75 32.80 17.89 5.90
N GLN A 76 32.66 18.18 4.61
CA GLN A 76 33.08 19.47 4.08
C GLN A 76 31.90 20.43 4.21
N LYS A 77 31.99 21.27 5.24
CA LYS A 77 31.24 22.52 5.35
C LYS A 77 31.92 23.51 4.42
N SER A 78 31.25 23.95 3.36
CA SER A 78 31.55 25.24 2.75
C SER A 78 30.37 26.16 3.02
N LEU A 79 30.44 26.79 4.20
CA LEU A 79 29.83 28.09 4.42
C LEU A 79 30.71 29.12 3.75
N THR A 80 30.18 29.84 2.78
CA THR A 80 30.66 31.19 2.46
C THR A 80 29.45 32.04 2.08
N SER A 81 29.01 32.83 3.05
CA SER A 81 28.38 34.13 2.83
C SER A 81 29.44 35.17 3.20
N ALA A 82 29.73 36.06 2.25
CA ALA A 82 30.15 37.45 2.42
C ALA A 82 30.21 38.07 1.02
#